data_AF-A0A354J521-F1
#
_entry.id   AF-A0A354J521-F1
#
_cell.length_a   1.000
_cell.length_b   1.000
_cell.length_c   1.000
_cell.angle_alpha   90.00
_cell.angle_beta   90.00
_cell.angle_gamma   90.00
#
_symmetry.space_group_name_H-M   'P 1'
#
loop_
_entity.id
_entity.type
_entity.pdbx_description
1 polymer ?
#
loop_
_entity_poly.entity_id
_entity_poly.type
_entity_poly.pdbx_seq_one_letter_code
_entity_poly.pdbx_strand_id
1 'polypeptide(L)'
;MENMINIRCNWKHYSLEYQIKRRDTSQDMSKSAVLSRMIRAADKVEKGDWKLVKELLSKVEKLEEAPVFTNLQAKYDEESAEILERVKSKILLEIDGLKILQAQYLYQLLQVNYLEELKKESLGARADKQVKAEDVNMPEMVKLLVEMILLDKDSDALKKIKTILVDWSNK
;
A
#
# COMPACT_ATOMS: atom_id res chain seq x y z
N MET A 1 -29.59 -1.48 2.39
CA MET A 1 -29.26 -0.04 2.49
C MET A 1 -27.93 0.14 1.78
N GLU A 2 -27.68 1.25 1.08
CA GLU A 2 -26.40 1.43 0.40
C GLU A 2 -25.35 1.93 1.43
N ASN A 3 -24.42 1.07 1.81
CA ASN A 3 -23.41 1.40 2.81
C ASN A 3 -22.32 2.30 2.20
N MET A 4 -21.84 3.28 2.97
CA MET A 4 -20.95 4.30 2.44
C MET A 4 -20.06 4.95 3.51
N ILE A 5 -18.79 5.15 3.16
CA ILE A 5 -17.88 6.04 3.89
C ILE A 5 -17.92 7.40 3.21
N ASN A 6 -18.23 8.44 3.99
CA ASN A 6 -18.12 9.83 3.56
C ASN A 6 -17.31 10.62 4.60
N ILE A 7 -16.14 11.12 4.19
CA ILE A 7 -15.20 11.79 5.09
C ILE A 7 -14.55 13.00 4.43
N ARG A 8 -14.27 14.01 5.28
CA ARG A 8 -13.33 15.08 4.95
C ARG A 8 -11.91 14.55 5.07
N CYS A 9 -11.10 14.79 4.05
CA CYS A 9 -9.74 14.28 3.96
C CYS A 9 -8.70 15.32 4.39
N ASN A 10 -7.59 14.82 4.92
CA ASN A 10 -6.39 15.58 5.25
C ASN A 10 -5.18 14.99 4.52
N TRP A 11 -4.00 15.53 4.77
CA TRP A 11 -2.80 15.16 4.03
C TRP A 11 -2.37 13.70 4.10
N LYS A 12 -2.66 13.02 5.21
CA LYS A 12 -2.37 11.59 5.32
C LYS A 12 -3.22 10.78 4.35
N HIS A 13 -4.49 11.16 4.16
CA HIS A 13 -5.41 10.44 3.27
C HIS A 13 -4.91 10.43 1.83
N TYR A 14 -4.54 11.61 1.30
CA TYR A 14 -4.08 11.70 -0.08
C TYR A 14 -2.67 11.12 -0.28
N SER A 15 -1.79 11.24 0.72
CA SER A 15 -0.44 10.65 0.65
C SER A 15 -0.51 9.12 0.64
N LEU A 16 -1.41 8.54 1.44
CA LEU A 16 -1.64 7.10 1.46
C LEU A 16 -2.34 6.60 0.19
N GLU A 17 -3.38 7.30 -0.27
CA GLU A 17 -4.07 6.94 -1.52
C GLU A 17 -3.11 6.95 -2.71
N TYR A 18 -2.24 7.96 -2.79
CA TYR A 18 -1.20 8.03 -3.81
C TYR A 18 -0.25 6.83 -3.76
N GLN A 19 0.21 6.44 -2.57
CA GLN A 19 1.09 5.28 -2.41
C GLN A 19 0.41 3.94 -2.74
N ILE A 20 -0.86 3.79 -2.36
CA ILE A 20 -1.67 2.60 -2.68
C ILE A 20 -1.84 2.50 -4.19
N LYS A 21 -2.25 3.58 -4.86
CA LYS A 21 -2.47 3.59 -6.32
C LYS A 21 -1.23 3.27 -7.15
N ARG A 22 -0.03 3.50 -6.61
CA ARG A 22 1.24 3.14 -7.26
C ARG A 22 1.62 1.67 -7.08
N ARG A 23 1.00 0.94 -6.15
CA ARG A 23 1.36 -0.44 -5.77
C ARG A 23 0.26 -1.45 -6.05
N ASP A 24 -1.00 -1.04 -5.91
CA ASP A 24 -2.15 -1.89 -6.22
C ASP A 24 -2.22 -2.10 -7.73
N THR A 25 -2.00 -3.34 -8.16
CA THR A 25 -2.01 -3.75 -9.57
C THR A 25 -3.41 -4.16 -10.05
N SER A 26 -4.44 -3.98 -9.23
CA SER A 26 -5.83 -4.29 -9.59
C SER A 26 -6.29 -3.43 -10.77
N GLN A 27 -7.13 -3.99 -11.64
CA GLN A 27 -7.70 -3.25 -12.77
C GLN A 27 -8.68 -2.16 -12.32
N ASP A 28 -9.54 -2.47 -11.35
CA ASP A 28 -10.51 -1.50 -10.82
C ASP A 28 -9.92 -0.70 -9.66
N MET A 29 -9.60 0.56 -9.96
CA MET A 29 -9.03 1.54 -9.04
C MET A 29 -10.06 2.58 -8.58
N SER A 30 -11.35 2.30 -8.73
CA SER A 30 -12.42 3.14 -8.16
C SER A 30 -12.34 3.17 -6.63
N LYS A 31 -12.77 4.28 -6.01
CA LYS A 31 -12.71 4.44 -4.55
C LYS A 31 -13.45 3.34 -3.79
N SER A 32 -14.59 2.90 -4.33
CA SER A 32 -15.39 1.81 -3.77
C SER A 32 -14.63 0.47 -3.84
N ALA A 33 -14.05 0.13 -4.99
CA ALA A 33 -13.31 -1.12 -5.15
C ALA A 33 -12.06 -1.19 -4.27
N VAL A 34 -11.30 -0.09 -4.20
CA VAL A 34 -10.13 0.00 -3.30
C VAL A 34 -10.58 -0.10 -1.84
N LEU A 35 -11.68 0.57 -1.44
CA LEU A 35 -12.21 0.46 -0.09
C LEU A 35 -12.60 -1.00 0.26
N SER A 36 -13.32 -1.70 -0.61
CA SER A 36 -13.67 -3.11 -0.38
C SER A 36 -12.42 -3.99 -0.21
N ARG A 37 -11.36 -3.74 -0.98
CA ARG A 37 -10.07 -4.44 -0.79
C ARG A 37 -9.42 -4.10 0.55
N MET A 38 -9.40 -2.83 0.95
CA MET A 38 -8.88 -2.42 2.27
C MET A 38 -9.66 -3.07 3.42
N ILE A 39 -10.98 -3.21 3.29
CA ILE A 39 -11.84 -3.86 4.29
C ILE A 39 -11.51 -5.36 4.39
N ARG A 40 -11.39 -6.05 3.24
CA ARG A 40 -11.02 -7.47 3.19
C ARG A 40 -9.61 -7.71 3.75
N ALA A 41 -8.66 -6.83 3.42
CA ALA A 41 -7.32 -6.80 3.99
C ALA A 41 -7.34 -6.68 5.52
N ALA A 42 -8.19 -5.80 6.03
CA ALA A 42 -8.32 -5.55 7.46
C ALA A 42 -8.91 -6.75 8.23
N ASP A 43 -9.72 -7.60 7.61
CA ASP A 43 -10.27 -8.79 8.29
C ASP A 43 -9.18 -9.81 8.61
N LYS A 44 -8.12 -9.86 7.78
CA LYS A 44 -6.97 -10.76 7.93
C LYS A 44 -5.99 -10.34 9.01
N VAL A 45 -6.12 -9.14 9.57
CA VAL A 45 -5.20 -8.63 10.60
C VAL A 45 -5.34 -9.47 11.86
N GLU A 46 -4.22 -10.01 12.33
CA GLU A 46 -4.16 -10.83 13.54
C GLU A 46 -4.40 -9.99 14.80
N LYS A 47 -4.81 -10.67 15.87
CA LYS A 47 -5.09 -10.02 17.15
C LYS A 47 -3.81 -9.40 17.74
N GLY A 48 -3.84 -8.11 18.01
CA GLY A 48 -2.72 -7.34 18.57
C GLY A 48 -2.01 -6.45 17.55
N ASP A 49 -2.18 -6.72 16.25
CA ASP A 49 -1.47 -6.02 15.19
C ASP A 49 -2.04 -4.62 14.90
N TRP A 50 -3.25 -4.27 15.38
CA TRP A 50 -3.78 -2.92 15.21
C TRP A 50 -2.98 -1.85 15.96
N LYS A 51 -2.24 -2.24 17.01
CA LYS A 51 -1.26 -1.36 17.67
C LYS A 51 -0.11 -1.02 16.71
N LEU A 52 0.40 -2.00 15.97
CA LEU A 52 1.43 -1.80 14.96
C LEU A 52 0.92 -0.93 13.80
N VAL A 53 -0.30 -1.19 13.31
CA VAL A 53 -0.91 -0.36 12.25
C VAL A 53 -1.05 1.10 12.71
N LYS A 54 -1.44 1.34 13.96
CA LYS A 54 -1.48 2.70 14.56
C LYS A 54 -0.09 3.34 14.59
N GLU A 55 0.93 2.61 15.01
CA GLU A 55 2.30 3.12 15.03
C GLU A 55 2.79 3.47 13.62
N LEU A 56 2.49 2.64 12.63
CA LEU A 56 2.82 2.92 11.24
C LEU A 56 2.09 4.15 10.71
N LEU A 57 0.81 4.32 11.07
CA LEU A 57 0.04 5.53 10.73
C LEU A 57 0.67 6.81 11.33
N SER A 58 1.33 6.72 12.48
CA SER A 58 2.05 7.85 13.07
C SER A 58 3.29 8.26 12.26
N LYS A 59 3.91 7.29 11.56
CA LYS A 59 5.13 7.45 10.74
C LYS A 59 4.86 7.83 9.28
N VAL A 60 3.60 7.97 8.87
CA VAL A 60 3.25 8.39 7.50
C VAL A 60 3.77 9.79 7.27
N GLU A 61 4.56 9.96 6.21
CA GLU A 61 5.07 11.25 5.77
C GLU A 61 4.18 11.85 4.69
N LYS A 62 4.19 13.19 4.61
CA LYS A 62 3.46 13.92 3.58
C LYS A 62 4.23 13.81 2.27
N LEU A 63 3.52 13.43 1.21
CA LEU A 63 4.08 13.42 -0.15
C LEU A 63 3.56 14.65 -0.89
N GLU A 64 4.46 15.57 -1.23
CA GLU A 64 4.10 16.85 -1.87
C GLU A 64 3.60 16.66 -3.31
N GLU A 65 4.03 15.58 -3.96
CA GLU A 65 3.58 15.19 -5.30
C GLU A 65 2.21 14.48 -5.32
N ALA A 66 1.65 14.14 -4.15
CA ALA A 66 0.37 13.44 -4.07
C ALA A 66 -0.80 14.36 -4.47
N PRO A 67 -1.70 13.93 -5.37
CA PRO A 67 -2.87 14.73 -5.75
C PRO A 67 -3.75 15.05 -4.55
N VAL A 68 -3.90 16.34 -4.25
CA VAL A 68 -4.67 16.81 -3.09
C VAL A 68 -6.17 16.67 -3.35
N PHE A 69 -6.89 16.08 -2.39
CA PHE A 69 -8.35 16.08 -2.34
C PHE A 69 -8.83 16.33 -0.91
N THR A 70 -10.00 16.96 -0.81
CA THR A 70 -10.58 17.40 0.48
C THR A 70 -11.73 16.52 0.94
N ASN A 71 -12.31 15.72 0.06
CA ASN A 71 -13.45 14.86 0.37
C ASN A 71 -13.30 13.48 -0.28
N LEU A 72 -13.77 12.46 0.43
CA LEU A 72 -13.84 11.09 -0.04
C LEU A 72 -15.21 10.51 0.25
N GLN A 73 -15.80 9.93 -0.80
CA GLN A 73 -17.05 9.20 -0.74
C GLN A 73 -16.82 7.86 -1.46
N ALA A 74 -17.09 6.76 -0.78
CA ALA A 74 -16.89 5.41 -1.29
C ALA A 74 -18.00 4.50 -0.77
N LYS A 75 -18.65 3.79 -1.69
CA LYS A 75 -19.72 2.83 -1.37
C LYS A 75 -19.10 1.45 -1.15
N TYR A 76 -19.77 0.62 -0.36
CA TYR A 76 -19.38 -0.77 -0.16
C TYR A 76 -20.63 -1.64 0.04
N ASP A 77 -20.51 -2.91 -0.28
CA ASP A 77 -21.59 -3.90 -0.19
C ASP A 77 -21.88 -4.34 1.25
N GLU A 78 -22.92 -5.17 1.41
CA GLU A 78 -23.34 -5.68 2.72
C GLU A 78 -22.29 -6.59 3.37
N GLU A 79 -21.63 -7.43 2.57
CA GLU A 79 -20.54 -8.31 3.04
C GLU A 79 -19.40 -7.48 3.66
N SER A 80 -18.99 -6.42 2.96
CA SER A 80 -17.98 -5.47 3.41
C SER A 80 -18.45 -4.73 4.67
N ALA A 81 -19.75 -4.48 4.84
CA ALA A 81 -20.29 -3.84 6.03
C ALA A 81 -20.13 -4.75 7.26
N GLU A 82 -20.49 -6.02 7.13
CA GLU A 82 -20.32 -7.01 8.21
C GLU A 82 -18.85 -7.17 8.61
N ILE A 83 -17.95 -7.24 7.63
CA ILE A 83 -16.50 -7.29 7.87
C ILE A 83 -16.05 -6.03 8.62
N LEU A 84 -16.48 -4.85 8.16
CA LEU A 84 -16.05 -3.58 8.72
C LEU A 84 -16.48 -3.42 10.17
N GLU A 85 -17.67 -3.91 10.56
CA GLU A 85 -18.11 -3.89 11.96
C GLU A 85 -17.25 -4.78 12.87
N ARG A 86 -16.84 -5.96 12.38
CA ARG A 86 -15.88 -6.82 13.11
C ARG A 86 -14.52 -6.13 13.25
N VAL A 87 -14.03 -5.52 12.17
CA VAL A 87 -12.76 -4.78 12.17
C VAL A 87 -12.78 -3.61 13.14
N LYS A 88 -13.85 -2.79 13.13
CA LYS A 88 -14.03 -1.68 14.08
C LYS A 88 -13.99 -2.16 15.54
N SER A 89 -14.64 -3.27 15.83
CA SER A 89 -14.66 -3.88 17.16
C SER A 89 -13.26 -4.32 17.58
N LYS A 90 -12.50 -4.99 16.69
CA LYS A 90 -11.09 -5.37 16.94
C LYS A 90 -10.23 -4.13 17.24
N ILE A 91 -10.32 -3.09 16.41
CA ILE A 91 -9.55 -1.85 16.57
C ILE A 91 -9.82 -1.18 17.92
N LEU A 92 -11.09 -1.06 18.31
CA LEU A 92 -11.49 -0.43 19.57
C LEU A 92 -11.01 -1.22 20.80
N LEU A 93 -10.95 -2.55 20.70
CA LEU A 93 -10.43 -3.40 21.78
C LEU A 93 -8.91 -3.31 21.93
N GLU A 94 -8.20 -3.11 20.83
CA GLU A 94 -6.74 -3.18 20.82
C GLU A 94 -6.05 -1.83 20.96
N ILE A 95 -6.65 -0.75 20.47
CA ILE A 95 -6.04 0.58 20.57
C ILE A 95 -6.38 1.24 21.91
N ASP A 96 -5.43 1.21 22.82
CA ASP A 96 -5.55 1.83 24.14
C ASP A 96 -5.89 3.34 24.02
N GLY A 97 -6.86 3.78 24.82
CA GLY A 97 -7.30 5.19 24.89
C GLY A 97 -8.27 5.63 23.79
N LEU A 98 -8.62 4.76 22.84
CA LEU A 98 -9.57 5.09 21.78
C LEU A 98 -11.02 4.83 22.23
N LYS A 99 -11.73 5.89 22.61
CA LYS A 99 -13.16 5.78 23.02
C LYS A 99 -14.12 5.71 21.83
N ILE A 100 -13.79 6.40 20.74
CA ILE A 100 -14.61 6.48 19.54
C ILE A 100 -13.71 6.37 18.32
N LEU A 101 -14.05 5.45 17.41
CA LEU A 101 -13.35 5.25 16.15
C LEU A 101 -13.97 6.15 15.08
N GLN A 102 -13.44 7.37 14.97
CA GLN A 102 -13.90 8.34 13.97
C GLN A 102 -13.68 7.81 12.55
N ALA A 103 -14.61 8.09 11.63
CA ALA A 103 -14.57 7.57 10.26
C ALA A 103 -13.29 7.95 9.49
N GLN A 104 -12.77 9.17 9.69
CA GLN A 104 -11.49 9.61 9.10
C GLN A 104 -10.33 8.75 9.59
N TYR A 105 -10.25 8.54 10.91
CA TYR A 105 -9.19 7.75 11.52
C TYR A 105 -9.27 6.27 11.14
N LEU A 106 -10.49 5.70 11.12
CA LEU A 106 -10.75 4.36 10.60
C LEU A 106 -10.24 4.20 9.17
N TYR A 107 -10.61 5.12 8.28
CA TYR A 107 -10.19 5.06 6.89
C TYR A 107 -8.66 5.11 6.76
N GLN A 108 -7.98 5.94 7.54
CA GLN A 108 -6.51 5.99 7.56
C GLN A 108 -5.88 4.69 8.06
N LEU A 109 -6.44 4.05 9.09
CA LEU A 109 -5.97 2.75 9.57
C LEU A 109 -6.13 1.67 8.50
N LEU A 110 -7.27 1.65 7.80
CA LEU A 110 -7.52 0.75 6.67
C LEU A 110 -6.50 0.98 5.53
N GLN A 111 -6.24 2.24 5.19
CA GLN A 111 -5.26 2.60 4.16
C GLN A 111 -3.84 2.14 4.51
N VAL A 112 -3.40 2.37 5.75
CA VAL A 112 -2.05 1.96 6.19
C VAL A 112 -1.94 0.44 6.21
N ASN A 113 -2.93 -0.26 6.77
CA ASN A 113 -2.94 -1.71 6.78
C ASN A 113 -2.82 -2.29 5.35
N TYR A 114 -3.66 -1.80 4.44
CA TYR A 114 -3.65 -2.29 3.07
C TYR A 114 -2.35 -1.94 2.33
N LEU A 115 -1.80 -0.74 2.55
CA LEU A 115 -0.50 -0.37 1.98
C LEU A 115 0.61 -1.31 2.44
N GLU A 116 0.61 -1.74 3.69
CA GLU A 116 1.58 -2.70 4.20
C GLU A 116 1.37 -4.11 3.63
N GLU A 117 0.12 -4.55 3.45
CA GLU A 117 -0.16 -5.81 2.74
C GLU A 117 0.39 -5.77 1.31
N LEU A 118 0.14 -4.68 0.57
CA LEU A 118 0.69 -4.50 -0.79
C LEU A 118 2.23 -4.50 -0.80
N LYS A 119 2.87 -3.89 0.21
CA LYS A 119 4.33 -3.93 0.34
C LYS A 119 4.82 -5.37 0.57
N LYS A 120 4.17 -6.11 1.47
CA LYS A 120 4.51 -7.53 1.75
C LYS A 120 4.33 -8.40 0.52
N GLU A 121 3.23 -8.26 -0.21
CA GLU A 121 2.99 -8.98 -1.47
C GLU A 121 4.05 -8.66 -2.52
N SER A 122 4.44 -7.39 -2.65
CA SER A 122 5.51 -6.99 -3.59
C SER A 122 6.87 -7.58 -3.21
N LEU A 123 7.17 -7.73 -1.91
CA LEU A 123 8.39 -8.35 -1.41
C LEU A 123 8.35 -9.88 -1.56
N GLY A 124 7.21 -10.51 -1.27
CA GLY A 124 6.98 -11.95 -1.50
C GLY A 124 7.10 -12.30 -2.97
N ALA A 125 6.50 -11.52 -3.86
CA ALA A 125 6.67 -11.68 -5.31
C ALA A 125 8.12 -11.46 -5.79
N ARG A 126 8.95 -10.72 -5.04
CA ARG A 126 10.41 -10.62 -5.30
C ARG A 126 11.19 -11.79 -4.70
N ALA A 127 10.76 -12.32 -3.56
CA ALA A 127 11.37 -13.48 -2.91
C ALA A 127 11.08 -14.78 -3.69
N ASP A 128 9.87 -14.94 -4.21
CA ASP A 128 9.51 -16.02 -5.15
C ASP A 128 10.17 -15.85 -6.52
N LYS A 129 10.58 -14.61 -6.85
CA LYS A 129 11.48 -14.29 -7.97
C LYS A 129 12.96 -14.25 -7.54
N GLN A 130 13.36 -14.93 -6.45
CA GLN A 130 14.77 -15.30 -6.28
C GLN A 130 15.14 -16.32 -7.36
N VAL A 131 15.32 -15.81 -8.57
CA VAL A 131 16.02 -16.50 -9.63
C VAL A 131 17.42 -16.71 -9.06
N LYS A 132 17.80 -17.98 -8.86
CA LYS A 132 19.20 -18.31 -8.57
C LYS A 132 20.05 -17.63 -9.65
N ALA A 133 21.20 -17.07 -9.29
CA ALA A 133 22.06 -16.38 -10.27
C ALA A 133 22.37 -17.24 -11.53
N GLU A 134 22.21 -18.55 -11.41
CA GLU A 134 22.39 -19.57 -12.44
C GLU A 134 21.23 -19.66 -13.46
N ASP A 135 20.04 -19.12 -13.16
CA ASP A 135 18.82 -19.28 -13.99
C ASP A 135 18.37 -17.99 -14.71
N VAL A 136 19.07 -16.86 -14.53
CA VAL A 136 18.68 -15.59 -15.17
C VAL A 136 19.18 -15.57 -16.62
N ASN A 137 18.30 -15.85 -17.57
CA ASN A 137 18.61 -15.66 -18.99
C ASN A 137 18.74 -14.16 -19.34
N MET A 138 19.38 -13.84 -20.46
CA MET A 138 19.65 -12.46 -20.87
C MET A 138 18.38 -11.60 -21.07
N PRO A 139 17.29 -12.10 -21.67
CA PRO A 139 15.99 -11.41 -21.68
C PRO A 139 15.44 -11.06 -20.28
N GLU A 140 15.53 -11.98 -19.32
CA GLU A 140 15.09 -11.78 -17.94
C GLU A 140 15.94 -10.69 -17.25
N MET A 141 17.26 -10.70 -17.47
CA MET A 141 18.17 -9.67 -16.96
C MET A 141 17.80 -8.28 -17.47
N VAL A 142 17.49 -8.15 -18.77
CA VAL A 142 17.09 -6.88 -19.36
C VAL A 142 15.77 -6.39 -18.76
N LYS A 143 14.80 -7.29 -18.56
CA LYS A 143 13.52 -6.95 -17.93
C LYS A 143 13.71 -6.42 -16.50
N LEU A 144 14.51 -7.11 -15.69
CA LEU A 144 14.82 -6.67 -14.32
C LEU A 144 15.50 -5.30 -14.29
N LEU A 145 16.43 -5.05 -15.23
CA LEU A 145 17.12 -3.79 -15.36
C LEU A 145 16.18 -2.64 -15.75
N VAL A 146 15.25 -2.88 -16.68
CA VAL A 146 14.20 -1.92 -17.06
C VAL A 146 13.26 -1.64 -15.89
N GLU A 147 12.83 -2.67 -15.16
CA GLU A 147 11.99 -2.51 -13.97
C GLU A 147 12.70 -1.66 -12.89
N MET A 148 14.00 -1.87 -12.65
CA MET A 148 14.78 -1.04 -11.74
C MET A 148 14.81 0.42 -12.19
N ILE A 149 15.05 0.69 -13.48
CA ILE A 149 15.08 2.05 -14.03
C ILE A 149 13.72 2.76 -13.88
N LEU A 150 12.60 2.03 -14.05
CA LEU A 150 11.28 2.62 -13.95
C LEU A 150 10.86 2.92 -12.51
N LEU A 151 11.28 2.08 -11.57
CA LEU A 151 10.84 2.14 -10.17
C LEU A 151 11.73 3.01 -9.28
N ASP A 152 13.05 3.04 -9.54
CA ASP A 152 14.03 3.75 -8.72
C ASP A 152 15.27 4.14 -9.53
N LYS A 153 15.20 5.30 -10.22
CA LYS A 153 16.23 5.79 -11.13
C LYS A 153 17.57 6.11 -10.46
N ASP A 154 17.55 6.43 -9.17
CA ASP A 154 18.74 6.89 -8.42
C ASP A 154 19.36 5.78 -7.55
N SER A 155 18.89 4.55 -7.71
CA SER A 155 19.41 3.35 -7.05
C SER A 155 20.93 3.21 -7.19
N ASP A 156 21.61 2.95 -6.07
CA ASP A 156 23.06 2.69 -6.06
C ASP A 156 23.45 1.45 -6.87
N ALA A 157 22.52 0.50 -7.03
CA ALA A 157 22.72 -0.65 -7.91
C ALA A 157 22.75 -0.24 -9.39
N LEU A 158 21.86 0.66 -9.82
CA LEU A 158 21.88 1.20 -11.19
C LEU A 158 23.14 2.01 -11.47
N LYS A 159 23.64 2.77 -10.48
CA LYS A 159 24.90 3.51 -10.62
C LYS A 159 26.08 2.56 -10.89
N LYS A 160 26.17 1.45 -10.15
CA LYS A 160 27.21 0.42 -10.35
C LYS A 160 27.10 -0.24 -11.73
N ILE A 161 25.89 -0.61 -12.15
CA ILE A 161 25.63 -1.16 -13.49
C ILE A 161 26.06 -0.19 -14.58
N LYS A 162 25.71 1.10 -14.43
CA LYS A 162 26.10 2.16 -15.37
C LYS A 162 27.61 2.28 -15.49
N THR A 163 28.35 2.25 -14.37
CA THR A 163 29.82 2.27 -14.38
C THR A 163 30.38 1.09 -15.17
N ILE A 164 29.90 -0.12 -14.91
CA ILE A 164 30.35 -1.34 -15.61
C ILE A 164 30.10 -1.25 -17.12
N LEU A 165 28.94 -0.75 -17.54
CA LEU A 165 28.61 -0.61 -18.98
C LEU A 165 29.48 0.44 -19.68
N VAL A 166 29.77 1.56 -19.02
CA VAL A 166 30.66 2.60 -19.54
C VAL A 166 32.10 2.07 -19.65
N ASP A 167 32.57 1.34 -18.64
CA ASP A 167 33.90 0.74 -18.65
C ASP A 167 34.04 -0.32 -19.76
N TRP A 168 32.96 -1.07 -20.05
CA TRP A 168 32.93 -2.01 -21.16
C TRP A 168 32.89 -1.33 -22.52
N SER A 169 32.13 -0.24 -22.70
CA SER A 169 32.06 0.48 -23.98
C SER A 169 33.35 1.22 -24.33
N ASN A 170 34.19 1.51 -23.33
CA ASN A 170 35.46 2.20 -23.48
C ASN A 170 36.66 1.25 -23.63
N LYS A 171 36.42 -0.06 -23.75
CA LYS A 171 37.40 -1.04 -24.23
C LYS A 171 37.37 -1.15 -25.75
#